data_AF-A0A1F4C796-F1
#
_entry.id   AF-A0A1F4C796-F1
#
_cell.length_a   1.000
_cell.length_b   1.000
_cell.length_c   1.000
_cell.angle_alpha   90.00
_cell.angle_beta   90.00
_cell.angle_gamma   90.00
#
_symmetry.space_group_name_H-M   'P 1'
#
loop_
_entity.id
_entity.type
_entity.pdbx_description
1 polymer ?
#
loop_
_entity_poly.entity_id
_entity_poly.type
_entity_poly.pdbx_seq_one_letter_code
_entity_poly.pdbx_strand_id
1 'polypeptide(L)'
;MFPKCPKCSTTLDPGDAESRERCPACGLIFSKYLQAQQGRPARASVPAPEPGAEPAPDRPALLGWLLCVPARVDSISFYGRCAAYLFFFVWGWRLYGLDIGDADIMGSFMHLIVLPIHEAGHLLFIPFGRFMTVLGGSLFQVLLPLVLMASFVFGFGGSRRDNFAASLMLWWAAVSIIDVAPYIWDAFDPKMMLLGGKTGAESDGH
;
A
#
# COMPACT_ATOMS: atom_id res chain seq x y z
N MET A 1 -19.95 39.16 25.48
CA MET A 1 -19.31 39.48 26.77
C MET A 1 -19.65 38.37 27.74
N PHE A 2 -18.66 37.71 28.34
CA PHE A 2 -18.91 36.54 29.19
C PHE A 2 -19.34 36.99 30.61
N PRO A 3 -20.46 36.51 31.16
CA PRO A 3 -20.84 36.78 32.55
C PRO A 3 -20.06 35.91 33.56
N LYS A 4 -19.49 34.78 33.11
CA LYS A 4 -18.64 33.88 33.90
C LYS A 4 -17.47 33.39 33.05
N CYS A 5 -16.32 33.17 33.68
CA CYS A 5 -15.15 32.60 33.00
C CYS A 5 -15.42 31.13 32.59
N PRO A 6 -15.21 30.74 31.32
CA PRO A 6 -15.46 29.37 30.87
C PRO A 6 -14.44 28.35 31.39
N LYS A 7 -13.32 28.80 31.98
CA LYS A 7 -12.27 27.91 32.52
C LYS A 7 -12.45 27.63 34.02
N CYS A 8 -12.79 28.65 34.81
CA CYS A 8 -12.81 28.57 36.27
C CYS A 8 -14.16 28.94 36.90
N SER A 9 -15.17 29.29 36.09
CA SER A 9 -16.53 29.63 36.52
C SER A 9 -16.67 30.85 37.44
N THR A 10 -15.60 31.61 37.68
CA THR A 10 -15.62 32.87 38.43
C THR A 10 -16.52 33.90 37.73
N THR A 11 -17.34 34.60 38.52
CA THR A 11 -18.17 35.73 38.07
C THR A 11 -17.28 36.92 37.73
N LEU A 12 -17.47 37.49 36.54
CA LEU A 12 -16.71 38.65 36.07
C LEU A 12 -17.48 39.92 36.40
N ASP A 13 -16.81 40.90 37.00
CA ASP A 13 -17.39 42.22 37.22
C ASP A 13 -17.45 42.98 35.89
N PRO A 14 -18.64 43.31 35.37
CA PRO A 14 -18.77 44.05 34.12
C PRO A 14 -18.22 45.48 34.20
N GLY A 15 -17.97 46.05 35.37
CA GLY A 15 -17.46 47.42 35.55
C GLY A 15 -15.95 47.60 35.35
N ASP A 16 -15.17 46.52 35.39
CA ASP A 16 -13.71 46.58 35.30
C ASP A 16 -13.24 46.28 33.86
N ALA A 17 -12.31 47.09 33.34
CA ALA A 17 -11.79 46.94 31.99
C ALA A 17 -10.83 45.75 31.86
N GLU A 18 -10.03 45.47 32.88
CA GLU A 18 -9.06 44.35 32.85
C GLU A 18 -9.77 42.99 32.95
N SER A 19 -10.86 42.91 33.72
CA SER A 19 -11.68 41.70 33.87
C SER A 19 -12.35 41.25 32.55
N ARG A 20 -12.49 42.17 31.58
CA ARG A 20 -13.08 41.92 30.25
C ARG A 20 -12.07 41.34 29.26
N GLU A 21 -10.79 41.64 29.43
CA GLU A 21 -9.72 41.14 28.56
C GLU A 21 -9.10 39.85 29.11
N ARG A 22 -8.95 39.78 30.44
CA ARG A 22 -8.34 38.66 31.14
C ARG A 22 -9.09 38.31 32.41
N CYS A 23 -9.32 37.01 32.64
CA CYS A 23 -9.89 36.55 33.91
C CYS A 23 -8.88 36.77 35.06
N PRO A 24 -9.24 37.49 36.14
CA PRO A 24 -8.34 37.77 37.26
C PRO A 24 -8.01 36.52 38.10
N ALA A 25 -8.91 35.52 38.11
CA ALA A 25 -8.73 34.30 38.91
C ALA A 25 -7.80 33.28 38.26
N CYS A 26 -7.88 33.08 36.93
CA CYS A 26 -7.15 32.01 36.24
C CYS A 26 -6.30 32.48 35.06
N GLY A 27 -6.26 33.78 34.78
CA GLY A 27 -5.43 34.39 33.73
C GLY A 27 -5.89 34.10 32.30
N LEU A 28 -7.11 33.59 32.09
CA LEU A 28 -7.63 33.30 30.75
C LEU A 28 -7.81 34.59 29.95
N ILE A 29 -7.19 34.70 28.77
CA ILE A 29 -7.38 35.83 27.84
C ILE A 29 -8.54 35.49 26.89
N PHE A 30 -9.63 36.26 26.95
CA PHE A 30 -10.88 35.91 26.26
C PHE A 30 -10.77 36.01 24.73
N SER A 31 -9.98 36.95 24.21
CA SER A 31 -9.73 37.09 22.76
C SER A 31 -9.05 35.85 22.18
N LYS A 32 -7.99 35.36 22.85
CA LYS A 32 -7.29 34.12 22.45
C LYS A 32 -8.18 32.88 22.60
N TYR A 33 -9.01 32.83 23.65
CA TYR A 33 -9.96 31.72 23.85
C TYR A 33 -11.01 31.65 22.73
N LEU A 34 -11.60 32.79 22.34
CA LEU A 34 -12.54 32.88 21.23
C LEU A 34 -11.88 32.54 19.89
N GLN A 35 -10.67 33.03 19.64
CA GLN A 35 -9.92 32.74 18.42
C GLN A 35 -9.57 31.24 18.31
N ALA A 36 -9.24 30.58 19.42
CA ALA A 36 -9.03 29.14 19.47
C ALA A 36 -10.32 28.31 19.27
N GLN A 37 -11.48 28.84 19.66
CA GLN A 37 -12.77 28.21 19.33
C GLN A 37 -13.16 28.42 17.87
N GLN A 38 -12.90 29.59 17.30
CA GLN A 38 -13.21 29.92 15.91
C GLN A 38 -12.26 29.21 14.91
N GLY A 39 -10.99 29.02 15.28
CA GLY A 39 -10.00 28.28 14.49
C GLY A 39 -10.13 26.75 14.58
N ARG A 40 -11.04 26.24 15.42
CA ARG A 40 -11.45 24.84 15.40
C ARG A 40 -12.47 24.71 14.27
N PRO A 41 -12.17 24.03 13.14
CA PRO A 41 -13.23 23.72 12.19
C PRO A 41 -14.33 23.01 12.98
N ALA A 42 -15.56 23.50 12.82
CA ALA A 42 -16.74 23.00 13.49
C ALA A 42 -16.62 21.48 13.53
N ARG A 43 -16.38 20.96 14.74
CA ARG A 43 -16.50 19.54 15.01
C ARG A 43 -17.98 19.31 14.73
N ALA A 44 -18.30 18.84 13.52
CA ALA A 44 -19.58 18.22 13.25
C ALA A 44 -19.79 17.32 14.45
N SER A 45 -20.81 17.63 15.24
CA SER A 45 -21.21 16.85 16.38
C SER A 45 -21.47 15.45 15.85
N VAL A 46 -20.46 14.59 15.91
CA VAL A 46 -20.67 13.15 15.93
C VAL A 46 -21.63 12.97 17.10
N PRO A 47 -22.87 12.53 16.87
CA PRO A 47 -23.77 12.21 17.96
C PRO A 47 -23.02 11.27 18.90
N ALA A 48 -23.17 11.47 20.21
CA ALA A 48 -22.69 10.49 21.17
C ALA A 48 -23.14 9.09 20.71
N PRO A 49 -22.28 8.05 20.73
CA PRO A 49 -22.71 6.73 20.35
C PRO A 49 -23.88 6.36 21.28
N GLU A 50 -25.05 6.13 20.71
CA GLU A 50 -26.17 5.51 21.38
C GLU A 50 -25.64 4.21 22.06
N PRO A 51 -25.94 3.96 23.35
CA PRO A 51 -25.47 2.77 24.08
C PRO A 51 -26.22 1.50 23.65
N GLY A 52 -26.35 1.29 22.34
CA GLY A 52 -27.08 0.19 21.73
C GLY A 52 -26.81 0.01 20.22
N ALA A 53 -25.82 0.69 19.65
CA ALA A 53 -25.43 0.43 18.27
C ALA A 53 -24.74 -0.95 18.20
N GLU A 54 -25.48 -1.95 17.75
CA GLU A 54 -24.97 -3.30 17.47
C GLU A 54 -23.67 -3.21 16.66
N PRO A 55 -22.64 -4.02 17.00
CA PRO A 55 -21.41 -4.04 16.24
C PRO A 55 -21.76 -4.39 14.79
N ALA A 56 -21.36 -3.50 13.87
CA ALA A 56 -21.50 -3.71 12.44
C ALA A 56 -21.08 -5.15 12.08
N PRO A 57 -21.83 -5.82 11.18
CA PRO A 57 -21.71 -7.25 10.94
C PRO A 57 -20.25 -7.60 10.68
N ASP A 58 -19.79 -8.66 11.35
CA ASP A 58 -18.44 -9.23 11.31
C ASP A 58 -17.83 -9.07 9.91
N ARG A 59 -17.12 -7.97 9.68
CA ARG A 59 -16.24 -7.89 8.51
C ARG A 59 -15.25 -9.02 8.75
N PRO A 60 -15.19 -10.03 7.87
CA PRO A 60 -14.31 -11.16 8.12
C PRO A 60 -12.92 -10.59 8.36
N ALA A 61 -12.22 -11.08 9.39
CA ALA A 61 -10.97 -10.47 9.85
C ALA A 61 -10.02 -10.17 8.68
N LEU A 62 -9.97 -11.04 7.67
CA LEU A 62 -9.27 -10.84 6.41
C LEU A 62 -9.65 -9.54 5.66
N LEU A 63 -10.93 -9.22 5.47
CA LEU A 63 -11.35 -7.97 4.81
C LEU A 63 -10.91 -6.74 5.61
N GLY A 64 -10.95 -6.81 6.94
CA GLY A 64 -10.45 -5.72 7.79
C GLY A 64 -8.95 -5.47 7.59
N TRP A 65 -8.19 -6.52 7.26
CA TRP A 65 -6.75 -6.43 7.02
C TRP A 65 -6.46 -5.95 5.58
N LEU A 66 -7.18 -6.47 4.59
CA LEU A 66 -7.05 -6.11 3.17
C LEU A 66 -7.55 -4.69 2.85
N LEU A 67 -8.56 -4.22 3.57
CA LEU A 67 -9.18 -2.90 3.37
C LEU A 67 -8.85 -1.94 4.51
N CYS A 68 -7.69 -2.10 5.15
CA CYS A 68 -7.24 -1.17 6.18
C CYS A 68 -7.10 0.24 5.58
N VAL A 69 -8.02 1.12 5.96
CA VAL A 69 -8.03 2.52 5.54
C VAL A 69 -7.27 3.34 6.60
N PRO A 70 -6.19 4.03 6.24
CA PRO A 70 -5.50 4.91 7.18
C PRO A 70 -6.45 6.03 7.67
N ALA A 71 -6.44 6.28 8.99
CA ALA A 71 -7.36 7.22 9.63
C ALA A 71 -7.24 8.67 9.13
N ARG A 72 -6.06 9.05 8.59
CA ARG A 72 -5.82 10.33 7.91
C ARG A 72 -4.79 10.11 6.81
N VAL A 73 -5.05 10.73 5.66
CA VAL A 73 -4.10 10.83 4.54
C VAL A 73 -4.02 12.31 4.21
N ASP A 74 -2.81 12.86 4.15
CA ASP A 74 -2.62 14.22 3.67
C ASP A 74 -2.91 14.30 2.16
N SER A 75 -3.31 15.48 1.67
CA SER A 75 -3.72 15.63 0.28
C SER A 75 -2.62 15.27 -0.72
N ILE A 76 -1.35 15.55 -0.38
CA ILE A 76 -0.21 15.26 -1.26
C ILE A 76 -0.05 13.75 -1.41
N SER A 77 -0.05 12.99 -0.30
CA SER A 77 -0.01 11.54 -0.31
C SER A 77 -1.19 10.92 -1.04
N PHE A 78 -2.40 11.49 -0.91
CA PHE A 78 -3.58 11.00 -1.63
C PHE A 78 -3.41 11.14 -3.14
N TYR A 79 -3.13 12.35 -3.64
CA TYR A 79 -2.97 12.58 -5.07
C TYR A 79 -1.74 11.85 -5.63
N GLY A 80 -0.65 11.75 -4.86
CA GLY A 80 0.53 10.96 -5.23
C GLY A 80 0.20 9.49 -5.43
N ARG A 81 -0.59 8.89 -4.52
CA ARG A 81 -1.06 7.49 -4.66
C ARG A 81 -1.97 7.31 -5.87
N CYS A 82 -2.88 8.25 -6.13
CA CYS A 82 -3.73 8.21 -7.32
C CYS A 82 -2.91 8.28 -8.62
N ALA A 83 -1.94 9.18 -8.69
CA ALA A 83 -1.04 9.31 -9.84
C ALA A 83 -0.19 8.05 -10.03
N ALA A 84 0.34 7.48 -8.94
CA ALA A 84 1.08 6.22 -8.99
C ALA A 84 0.20 5.08 -9.51
N TYR A 85 -1.04 4.93 -9.02
CA TYR A 85 -1.95 3.91 -9.53
C TYR A 85 -2.25 4.07 -11.01
N LEU A 86 -2.49 5.30 -11.48
CA LEU A 86 -2.72 5.55 -12.90
C LEU A 86 -1.49 5.15 -13.72
N PHE A 87 -0.28 5.50 -13.26
CA PHE A 87 0.96 5.12 -13.91
C PHE A 87 1.12 3.60 -13.99
N PHE A 88 1.02 2.89 -12.87
CA PHE A 88 1.17 1.43 -12.82
C PHE A 88 0.05 0.71 -13.59
N PHE A 89 -1.17 1.25 -13.61
CA PHE A 89 -2.25 0.72 -14.42
C PHE A 89 -1.94 0.81 -15.91
N VAL A 90 -1.58 2.00 -16.40
CA VAL A 90 -1.24 2.21 -17.83
C VAL A 90 -0.02 1.37 -18.22
N TRP A 91 0.99 1.32 -17.35
CA TRP A 91 2.19 0.53 -17.61
C TRP A 91 1.91 -0.97 -17.61
N GLY A 92 1.18 -1.48 -16.61
CA GLY A 92 0.78 -2.88 -16.55
C GLY A 92 -0.11 -3.28 -17.73
N TRP A 93 -1.04 -2.41 -18.14
CA TRP A 93 -1.87 -2.65 -19.33
C TRP A 93 -1.05 -2.72 -20.61
N ARG A 94 -0.04 -1.85 -20.76
CA ARG A 94 0.89 -1.91 -21.88
C ARG A 94 1.66 -3.23 -21.91
N LEU A 95 2.15 -3.70 -20.76
CA LEU A 95 2.88 -4.98 -20.66
C LEU A 95 1.97 -6.18 -20.95
N TYR A 96 0.73 -6.15 -20.47
CA TYR A 96 -0.27 -7.17 -20.75
C TYR A 96 -0.60 -7.31 -22.24
N GLY A 97 -0.57 -6.20 -22.98
CA GLY A 97 -0.82 -6.19 -24.42
C GLY A 97 0.37 -6.60 -25.30
N LEU A 98 1.52 -6.97 -24.72
CA LEU A 98 2.67 -7.48 -25.47
C LEU A 98 2.39 -8.89 -25.97
N ASP A 99 2.94 -9.24 -27.14
CA ASP A 99 2.73 -10.56 -27.71
C ASP A 99 3.53 -11.63 -26.95
N ILE A 100 2.84 -12.70 -26.57
CA ILE A 100 3.42 -13.81 -25.81
C ILE A 100 4.24 -14.72 -26.73
N GLY A 101 3.80 -14.91 -27.98
CA GLY A 101 4.44 -15.80 -28.95
C GLY A 101 5.77 -15.27 -29.46
N ASP A 102 5.85 -13.96 -29.71
CA ASP A 102 7.11 -13.28 -30.07
C ASP A 102 7.99 -12.95 -28.85
N ALA A 103 7.50 -13.26 -27.64
CA ALA A 103 8.20 -13.02 -26.37
C ALA A 103 8.62 -11.54 -26.18
N ASP A 104 7.81 -10.60 -26.66
CA ASP A 104 8.09 -9.16 -26.65
C ASP A 104 8.45 -8.62 -25.25
N ILE A 105 7.87 -9.21 -24.20
CA ILE A 105 8.11 -8.81 -22.81
C ILE A 105 9.57 -9.04 -22.37
N MET A 106 10.30 -9.97 -22.99
CA MET A 106 11.71 -10.24 -22.70
C MET A 106 12.61 -9.02 -23.00
N GLY A 107 12.20 -8.16 -23.94
CA GLY A 107 12.88 -6.89 -24.24
C GLY A 107 12.48 -5.73 -23.32
N SER A 108 11.56 -5.95 -22.37
CA SER A 108 11.00 -4.89 -21.55
C SER A 108 11.88 -4.50 -20.35
N PHE A 109 11.70 -3.29 -19.85
CA PHE A 109 12.36 -2.85 -18.61
C PHE A 109 12.00 -3.73 -17.40
N MET A 110 10.77 -4.27 -17.35
CA MET A 110 10.38 -5.16 -16.25
C MET A 110 11.14 -6.47 -16.29
N HIS A 111 11.38 -7.04 -17.48
CA HIS A 111 12.15 -8.26 -17.62
C HIS A 111 13.58 -8.09 -17.07
N LEU A 112 14.22 -6.95 -17.31
CA LEU A 112 15.54 -6.65 -16.75
C LEU A 112 15.59 -6.67 -15.20
N ILE A 113 14.47 -6.36 -14.54
CA ILE A 113 14.36 -6.40 -13.08
C ILE A 113 14.05 -7.83 -12.60
N VAL A 114 13.16 -8.52 -13.31
CA VAL A 114 12.63 -9.83 -12.93
C VAL A 114 13.65 -10.94 -13.20
N LEU A 115 14.42 -10.84 -14.28
CA LEU A 115 15.35 -11.87 -14.73
C LEU A 115 16.42 -12.25 -13.69
N PRO A 116 17.14 -11.33 -13.00
CA PRO A 116 18.06 -11.72 -11.93
C PRO A 116 17.37 -12.45 -10.77
N ILE A 117 16.10 -12.13 -10.51
CA ILE A 117 15.29 -12.80 -9.49
C ILE A 117 14.93 -14.21 -9.99
N HIS A 118 14.57 -14.37 -11.26
CA HIS A 118 14.38 -15.68 -11.89
C HIS A 118 15.61 -16.57 -11.71
N GLU A 119 16.79 -16.09 -12.10
CA GLU A 119 18.03 -16.86 -12.00
C GLU A 119 18.37 -17.22 -10.55
N ALA A 120 18.17 -16.29 -9.61
CA ALA A 120 18.32 -16.56 -8.19
C ALA A 120 17.36 -17.64 -7.69
N GLY A 121 16.16 -17.72 -8.27
CA GLY A 121 15.17 -18.75 -7.98
C GLY A 121 15.69 -20.15 -8.31
N HIS A 122 16.31 -20.35 -9.47
CA HIS A 122 16.91 -21.65 -9.79
C HIS A 122 17.91 -22.08 -8.72
N LEU A 123 18.82 -21.18 -8.32
CA LEU A 123 19.84 -21.45 -7.31
C LEU A 123 19.24 -21.76 -5.93
N LEU A 124 18.24 -20.97 -5.52
CA LEU A 124 17.57 -21.13 -4.22
C LEU A 124 16.89 -22.49 -4.09
N PHE A 125 16.38 -23.02 -5.21
CA PHE A 125 15.60 -24.25 -5.21
C PHE A 125 16.40 -25.53 -5.55
N ILE A 126 17.72 -25.44 -5.76
CA ILE A 126 18.62 -26.60 -5.93
C ILE A 126 18.42 -27.70 -4.86
N PRO A 127 18.31 -27.37 -3.55
CA PRO A 127 18.20 -28.39 -2.50
C PRO A 127 16.93 -29.25 -2.59
N PHE A 128 15.92 -28.82 -3.36
CA PHE A 128 14.64 -29.51 -3.50
C PHE A 128 14.57 -30.41 -4.75
N GLY A 129 15.71 -30.64 -5.41
CA GLY A 129 15.84 -31.55 -6.54
C GLY A 129 15.61 -30.89 -7.90
N ARG A 130 15.79 -31.67 -8.97
CA ARG A 130 15.87 -31.15 -10.35
C ARG A 130 14.62 -30.40 -10.80
N PHE A 131 13.44 -30.99 -10.59
CA PHE A 131 12.18 -30.34 -10.96
C PHE A 131 12.01 -28.98 -10.29
N MET A 132 12.29 -28.90 -8.98
CA MET A 132 12.20 -27.64 -8.24
C MET A 132 13.29 -26.65 -8.64
N THR A 133 14.46 -27.12 -9.06
CA THR A 133 15.47 -26.24 -9.64
C THR A 133 14.92 -25.58 -10.90
N VAL A 134 14.34 -26.35 -11.84
CA VAL A 134 13.73 -25.85 -13.10
C VAL A 134 12.58 -24.89 -12.81
N LEU A 135 11.62 -25.32 -12.00
CA LEU A 135 10.48 -24.50 -11.61
C LEU A 135 10.90 -23.26 -10.80
N GLY A 136 12.03 -23.34 -10.10
CA GLY A 136 12.45 -22.39 -9.08
C GLY A 136 12.55 -20.95 -9.56
N GLY A 137 12.98 -20.73 -10.80
CA GLY A 137 13.06 -19.37 -11.36
C GLY A 137 11.71 -18.70 -11.49
N SER A 138 10.81 -19.31 -12.27
CA SER A 138 9.43 -18.87 -12.44
C SER A 138 8.66 -18.80 -11.12
N LEU A 139 8.90 -19.75 -10.20
CA LEU A 139 8.25 -19.77 -8.90
C LEU A 139 8.72 -18.60 -8.03
N PHE A 140 10.03 -18.38 -7.91
CA PHE A 140 10.58 -17.37 -7.03
C PHE A 140 10.24 -15.95 -7.50
N GLN A 141 10.25 -15.70 -8.82
CA GLN A 141 9.92 -14.37 -9.34
C GLN A 141 8.48 -13.92 -9.07
N VAL A 142 7.56 -14.88 -8.91
CA VAL A 142 6.16 -14.61 -8.52
C VAL A 142 6.01 -14.62 -7.00
N LEU A 143 6.67 -15.56 -6.31
CA LEU A 143 6.53 -15.71 -4.86
C LEU A 143 7.13 -14.53 -4.09
N LEU A 144 8.27 -14.00 -4.51
CA LEU A 144 8.95 -12.89 -3.84
C LEU A 144 8.02 -11.67 -3.65
N PRO A 145 7.41 -11.09 -4.70
CA PRO A 145 6.49 -9.97 -4.52
C PRO A 145 5.25 -10.36 -3.70
N LEU A 146 4.75 -11.60 -3.76
CA LEU A 146 3.63 -12.03 -2.92
C LEU A 146 4.00 -12.11 -1.43
N VAL A 147 5.21 -12.52 -1.09
CA VAL A 147 5.73 -12.50 0.28
C VAL A 147 5.87 -11.06 0.78
N LEU A 148 6.37 -10.15 -0.06
CA LEU A 148 6.43 -8.72 0.25
C LEU A 148 5.03 -8.09 0.40
N MET A 149 4.07 -8.48 -0.44
CA MET A 149 2.67 -8.09 -0.27
C MET A 149 2.15 -8.53 1.11
N ALA A 150 2.36 -9.80 1.48
CA ALA A 150 1.96 -10.32 2.77
C ALA A 150 2.63 -9.57 3.93
N SER A 151 3.91 -9.22 3.82
CA SER A 151 4.60 -8.45 4.88
C SER A 151 3.97 -7.07 5.08
N PHE A 152 3.55 -6.38 4.02
CA PHE A 152 2.85 -5.10 4.10
C PHE A 152 1.39 -5.21 4.56
N VAL A 153 0.68 -6.30 4.22
CA VAL A 153 -0.69 -6.52 4.70
C VAL A 153 -0.72 -6.86 6.18
N PHE A 154 0.17 -7.77 6.61
CA PHE A 154 0.15 -8.35 7.96
C PHE A 154 1.12 -7.68 8.95
N GLY A 155 2.07 -6.88 8.46
CA GLY A 155 3.09 -6.23 9.29
C GLY A 155 4.19 -7.16 9.78
N PHE A 156 4.44 -8.26 9.06
CA PHE A 156 5.52 -9.20 9.41
C PHE A 156 6.91 -8.59 9.15
N GLY A 157 7.91 -9.07 9.89
CA GLY A 157 9.30 -8.62 9.74
C GLY A 157 9.54 -7.16 10.16
N GLY A 158 8.66 -6.58 11.00
CA GLY A 158 8.76 -5.19 11.44
C GLY A 158 8.22 -4.17 10.42
N SER A 159 7.63 -4.63 9.33
CA SER A 159 7.06 -3.75 8.30
C SER A 159 5.83 -3.01 8.84
N ARG A 160 5.74 -1.72 8.55
CA ARG A 160 4.50 -0.97 8.81
C ARG A 160 3.41 -1.49 7.87
N ARG A 161 2.21 -1.69 8.40
CA ARG A 161 1.05 -2.06 7.58
C ARG A 161 0.74 -0.97 6.57
N ASP A 162 0.82 -1.29 5.30
CA ASP A 162 0.59 -0.37 4.20
C ASP A 162 -0.03 -1.09 2.98
N ASN A 163 -1.35 -0.98 2.86
CA ASN A 163 -2.08 -1.64 1.78
C ASN A 163 -1.82 -1.01 0.40
N PHE A 164 -1.34 0.23 0.35
CA PHE A 164 -0.90 0.83 -0.91
C PHE A 164 0.36 0.10 -1.40
N ALA A 165 1.38 -0.04 -0.54
CA ALA A 165 2.59 -0.79 -0.88
C ALA A 165 2.26 -2.26 -1.22
N ALA A 166 1.39 -2.90 -0.44
CA ALA A 166 0.94 -4.26 -0.72
C ALA A 166 0.32 -4.39 -2.13
N SER A 167 -0.53 -3.45 -2.54
CA SER A 167 -1.14 -3.49 -3.87
C SER A 167 -0.14 -3.32 -5.02
N LEU A 168 0.95 -2.56 -4.82
CA LEU A 168 2.03 -2.46 -5.80
C LEU A 168 2.84 -3.76 -5.88
N MET A 169 2.99 -4.47 -4.77
CA MET A 169 3.60 -5.80 -4.77
C MET A 169 2.69 -6.82 -5.49
N LEU A 170 1.36 -6.72 -5.34
CA LEU A 170 0.43 -7.52 -6.11
C LEU A 170 0.51 -7.21 -7.61
N TRP A 171 0.63 -5.93 -7.98
CA TRP A 171 0.87 -5.52 -9.37
C TRP A 171 2.17 -6.12 -9.92
N TRP A 172 3.25 -6.10 -9.14
CA TRP A 172 4.51 -6.73 -9.54
C TRP A 172 4.31 -8.23 -9.73
N ALA A 173 3.68 -8.94 -8.79
CA ALA A 173 3.40 -10.37 -8.95
C ALA A 173 2.61 -10.67 -10.24
N ALA A 174 1.62 -9.84 -10.60
CA ALA A 174 0.88 -9.97 -11.84
C ALA A 174 1.79 -9.78 -13.07
N VAL A 175 2.66 -8.76 -13.08
CA VAL A 175 3.62 -8.56 -14.17
C VAL A 175 4.64 -9.71 -14.24
N SER A 176 5.10 -10.24 -13.11
CA SER A 176 5.96 -11.42 -13.07
C SER A 176 5.27 -12.63 -13.72
N ILE A 177 3.95 -12.79 -13.59
CA ILE A 177 3.21 -13.86 -14.26
C ILE A 177 3.16 -13.63 -15.78
N ILE A 178 2.93 -12.39 -16.22
CA ILE A 178 2.97 -12.03 -17.65
C ILE A 178 4.37 -12.32 -18.23
N ASP A 179 5.42 -12.02 -17.47
CA ASP A 179 6.81 -12.29 -17.85
C ASP A 179 7.13 -13.80 -17.91
N VAL A 180 6.48 -14.64 -17.09
CA VAL A 180 6.59 -16.11 -17.22
C VAL A 180 5.86 -16.64 -18.47
N ALA A 181 4.84 -15.95 -18.97
CA ALA A 181 3.93 -16.48 -19.99
C ALA A 181 4.64 -16.96 -21.29
N PRO A 182 5.64 -16.25 -21.83
CA PRO A 182 6.39 -16.72 -22.99
C PRO A 182 7.14 -18.04 -22.75
N TYR A 183 7.67 -18.26 -21.55
CA TYR A 183 8.30 -19.55 -21.20
C TYR A 183 7.28 -20.69 -21.16
N ILE A 184 6.06 -20.44 -20.66
CA ILE A 184 4.97 -21.42 -20.66
C ILE A 184 4.54 -21.73 -22.10
N TRP A 185 4.46 -20.70 -22.95
CA TRP A 185 4.13 -20.85 -24.36
C TRP A 185 5.21 -21.64 -25.12
N ASP A 186 6.49 -21.32 -24.89
CA ASP A 186 7.63 -21.98 -25.52
C ASP A 186 7.80 -23.44 -25.07
N ALA A 187 7.32 -23.81 -23.88
CA ALA A 187 7.41 -25.19 -23.38
C ALA A 187 6.74 -26.25 -24.28
N PHE A 188 5.82 -25.86 -25.18
CA PHE A 188 5.22 -26.77 -26.16
C PHE A 188 6.17 -27.09 -27.33
N ASP A 189 7.04 -26.16 -27.71
CA ASP A 189 7.95 -26.25 -28.84
C ASP A 189 9.19 -25.37 -28.57
N PRO A 190 10.18 -25.86 -27.79
CA PRO A 190 11.15 -25.02 -27.12
C PRO A 190 12.19 -24.42 -28.07
N LYS A 191 11.91 -23.21 -28.54
CA LYS A 191 12.68 -22.50 -29.57
C LYS A 191 13.27 -21.19 -29.07
N MET A 192 12.79 -20.70 -27.92
CA MET A 192 13.28 -19.47 -27.31
C MET A 192 14.73 -19.61 -26.89
N MET A 193 15.54 -18.62 -27.24
CA MET A 193 16.93 -18.54 -26.80
C MET A 193 16.99 -18.11 -25.34
N LEU A 194 17.56 -18.95 -24.48
CA LEU A 194 17.76 -18.64 -23.05
C LEU A 194 19.06 -17.84 -22.85
N LEU A 195 19.24 -17.30 -21.64
CA LEU A 195 20.46 -16.56 -21.26
C LEU A 195 21.75 -17.36 -21.48
N GLY A 196 21.70 -18.68 -21.36
CA GLY A 196 22.83 -19.58 -21.59
C GLY A 196 23.24 -19.74 -23.07
N GLY A 197 22.53 -19.08 -24.01
CA GLY A 197 22.78 -19.21 -25.45
C GLY A 197 22.32 -20.55 -26.03
N LYS A 198 21.39 -21.22 -25.35
CA LYS A 198 20.76 -22.48 -25.76
C LYS A 198 19.25 -22.32 -25.73
N THR A 199 18.56 -23.13 -26.52
CA THR A 199 17.10 -23.26 -26.43
C THR A 199 16.69 -24.23 -25.32
N GLY A 200 15.41 -24.20 -24.91
CA GLY A 200 14.86 -25.20 -23.99
C GLY A 200 14.91 -26.65 -24.51
N ALA A 201 15.14 -26.85 -25.82
CA ALA A 201 15.31 -28.17 -26.41
C ALA A 201 16.76 -28.68 -26.35
N GLU A 202 17.74 -27.76 -26.30
CA GLU A 202 19.18 -28.04 -26.21
C GLU A 202 19.72 -27.97 -24.78
N SER A 203 18.92 -27.36 -23.90
CA SER A 203 19.11 -27.26 -22.48
C SER A 203 18.28 -28.36 -21.80
N ASP A 204 18.79 -28.95 -20.73
CA ASP A 204 18.03 -29.89 -19.90
C ASP A 204 16.96 -29.15 -19.04
N GLY A 205 16.43 -28.02 -19.51
CA GLY A 205 15.61 -27.07 -18.75
C GLY A 205 16.40 -26.15 -17.81
N HIS A 206 17.72 -26.04 -18.01
CA HIS A 206 18.67 -25.10 -17.40
C HIS A 206 19.86 -24.80 -18.32
#